data_AF-A0A3L7T4P3-F1
#
_entry.id   AF-A0A3L7T4P3-F1
#
_cell.length_a   1.000
_cell.length_b   1.000
_cell.length_c   1.000
_cell.angle_alpha   90.00
_cell.angle_beta   90.00
_cell.angle_gamma   90.00
#
_symmetry.space_group_name_H-M   'P 1'
#
loop_
_entity.id
_entity.type
_entity.pdbx_description
1 polymer ?
#
loop_
_entity_poly.entity_id
_entity_poly.type
_entity_poly.pdbx_seq_one_letter_code
_entity_poly.pdbx_strand_id
1 'polypeptide(L)'
;MAALDLLRAQALAYDDRPMKTFFQFASNAVPLLARLLLCLAFLPSGWHHAMNWTEFQGTEAQRLRELGVASAVTHVANETTVQLKGEPQPTSPTEFTAVLQARSLHELTLEFDAKGMPRPFIAAWTISVIELLGGAMLLIGLFSRIWAAGIAFWAIALFGLSGLIQNGLWNDLWTTTAAARASTLGLLTIATLALGIVFKGAGSFSLDAMIFRRGAGKDGGGKSDGK
;
A
#
# COMPACT_ATOMS: atom_id res chain seq x y z
N MET A 1 -6.83 -57.67 -25.49
CA MET A 1 -6.24 -57.64 -24.14
C MET A 1 -4.92 -56.87 -24.09
N ALA A 2 -3.97 -57.11 -25.01
CA ALA A 2 -2.66 -56.44 -25.02
C ALA A 2 -2.68 -54.89 -24.94
N ALA A 3 -3.62 -54.21 -25.62
CA ALA A 3 -3.71 -52.74 -25.56
C ALA A 3 -4.12 -52.20 -24.17
N LEU A 4 -4.93 -52.96 -23.42
CA LEU A 4 -5.38 -52.57 -22.09
C LEU A 4 -4.24 -52.72 -21.07
N ASP A 5 -3.42 -53.77 -21.20
CA ASP A 5 -2.25 -54.01 -20.36
C ASP A 5 -1.14 -52.98 -20.61
N LEU A 6 -0.98 -52.54 -21.87
CA LEU A 6 -0.03 -51.49 -22.25
C LEU A 6 -0.40 -50.13 -21.63
N LEU A 7 -1.70 -49.76 -21.67
CA LEU A 7 -2.20 -48.56 -21.00
C LEU A 7 -2.05 -48.63 -19.49
N ARG A 8 -2.27 -49.80 -18.89
CA ARG A 8 -2.10 -50.02 -17.43
C ARG A 8 -0.63 -49.92 -17.02
N ALA A 9 0.29 -50.45 -17.81
CA ALA A 9 1.73 -50.33 -17.59
C ALA A 9 2.22 -48.88 -17.75
N GLN A 10 1.70 -48.14 -18.73
CA GLN A 10 2.01 -46.71 -18.91
C GLN A 10 1.46 -45.85 -17.78
N ALA A 11 0.25 -46.12 -17.28
CA ALA A 11 -0.34 -45.42 -16.14
C ALA A 11 0.43 -45.69 -14.83
N LEU A 12 0.97 -46.89 -14.65
CA LEU A 12 1.83 -47.22 -13.50
C LEU A 12 3.25 -46.62 -13.61
N ALA A 13 3.72 -46.38 -14.83
CA ALA A 13 5.00 -45.71 -15.10
C ALA A 13 4.89 -44.17 -15.09
N TYR A 14 3.68 -43.62 -15.04
CA TYR A 14 3.46 -42.18 -14.97
C TYR A 14 3.78 -41.66 -13.57
N ASP A 15 4.85 -40.87 -13.48
CA ASP A 15 5.28 -40.24 -12.24
C ASP A 15 4.61 -38.87 -12.06
N ASP A 16 3.56 -38.81 -11.24
CA ASP A 16 2.86 -37.56 -10.88
C ASP A 16 3.69 -36.62 -10.01
N ARG A 17 4.80 -37.09 -9.41
CA ARG A 17 5.58 -36.32 -8.41
C ARG A 17 5.98 -34.92 -8.91
N PRO A 18 6.56 -34.74 -10.12
CA PRO A 18 6.89 -33.40 -10.63
C PRO A 18 5.68 -32.47 -10.74
N MET A 19 4.51 -33.00 -11.08
CA MET A 19 3.29 -32.20 -11.17
C MET A 19 2.83 -31.76 -9.77
N LYS A 20 2.79 -32.69 -8.81
CA LYS A 20 2.40 -32.42 -7.42
C LYS A 20 3.34 -31.42 -6.74
N THR A 21 4.65 -31.52 -6.94
CA THR A 21 5.63 -30.58 -6.38
C THR A 21 5.51 -29.19 -7.01
N PHE A 22 5.30 -29.10 -8.32
CA PHE A 22 5.06 -27.82 -8.99
C PHE A 22 3.80 -27.13 -8.48
N PHE A 23 2.68 -27.84 -8.37
CA PHE A 23 1.43 -27.29 -7.82
C PHE A 23 1.60 -26.81 -6.38
N GLN A 24 2.31 -27.57 -5.55
CA GLN A 24 2.62 -27.15 -4.17
C GLN A 24 3.48 -25.88 -4.15
N PHE A 25 4.50 -25.78 -5.00
CA PHE A 25 5.32 -24.58 -5.11
C PHE A 25 4.49 -23.37 -5.56
N ALA A 26 3.73 -23.49 -6.65
CA ALA A 26 2.88 -22.42 -7.16
C ALA A 26 1.85 -21.97 -6.11
N SER A 27 1.25 -22.91 -5.38
CA SER A 27 0.31 -22.60 -4.30
C SER A 27 0.95 -21.77 -3.18
N ASN A 28 2.26 -21.88 -2.95
CA ASN A 28 2.98 -21.11 -1.94
C ASN A 28 3.61 -19.82 -2.48
N ALA A 29 3.98 -19.79 -3.76
CA ALA A 29 4.55 -18.61 -4.41
C ALA A 29 3.51 -17.51 -4.65
N VAL A 30 2.27 -17.87 -5.00
CA VAL A 30 1.20 -16.89 -5.29
C VAL A 30 0.93 -15.93 -4.11
N PRO A 31 0.73 -16.40 -2.87
CA PRO A 31 0.56 -15.50 -1.72
C PRO A 31 1.79 -14.64 -1.43
N LEU A 32 3.00 -15.14 -1.69
CA LEU A 32 4.22 -14.37 -1.52
C LEU A 32 4.30 -13.23 -2.54
N LEU A 33 4.00 -13.51 -3.81
CA LEU A 33 3.95 -12.48 -4.86
C LEU A 33 2.88 -11.43 -4.57
N ALA A 34 1.69 -11.85 -4.12
CA ALA A 34 0.63 -10.93 -3.72
C ALA A 34 1.10 -10.00 -2.58
N ARG A 35 1.77 -10.54 -1.56
CA ARG A 35 2.34 -9.76 -0.45
C ARG A 35 3.43 -8.79 -0.92
N LEU A 36 4.29 -9.23 -1.83
CA LEU A 36 5.33 -8.38 -2.42
C LEU A 36 4.72 -7.20 -3.18
N LEU A 37 3.73 -7.46 -4.04
CA LEU A 37 3.07 -6.41 -4.82
C LEU A 37 2.31 -5.42 -3.93
N LEU A 38 1.58 -5.91 -2.92
CA LEU A 38 0.94 -5.02 -1.94
C LEU A 38 1.97 -4.23 -1.13
N CYS A 39 3.06 -4.86 -0.71
CA CYS A 39 4.15 -4.14 -0.04
C CYS A 39 4.71 -3.03 -0.93
N LEU A 40 4.94 -3.29 -2.22
CA LEU A 40 5.43 -2.28 -3.16
C LEU A 40 4.44 -1.15 -3.40
N ALA A 41 3.13 -1.39 -3.24
CA ALA A 41 2.11 -0.35 -3.35
C ALA A 41 2.09 0.58 -2.14
N PHE A 42 2.20 0.04 -0.91
CA PHE A 42 2.00 0.82 0.32
C PHE A 42 3.29 1.28 0.99
N LEU A 43 4.35 0.46 0.99
CA LEU A 43 5.58 0.77 1.72
C LEU A 43 6.30 2.01 1.19
N PRO A 44 6.47 2.20 -0.15
CA PRO A 44 7.10 3.41 -0.68
C PRO A 44 6.29 4.67 -0.40
N SER A 45 4.96 4.57 -0.47
CA SER A 45 4.05 5.69 -0.17
C SER A 45 4.13 6.10 1.29
N GLY A 46 4.02 5.14 2.22
CA GLY A 46 4.16 5.43 3.65
C GLY A 46 5.55 5.97 4.02
N TRP A 47 6.62 5.45 3.40
CA TRP A 47 7.97 5.99 3.56
C TRP A 47 8.08 7.42 3.06
N HIS A 48 7.56 7.68 1.85
CA HIS A 48 7.53 9.01 1.28
C HIS A 48 6.88 9.99 2.24
N HIS A 49 5.65 9.72 2.70
CA HIS A 49 4.92 10.60 3.62
C HIS A 49 5.64 10.81 4.96
N ALA A 50 6.23 9.76 5.52
CA ALA A 50 6.84 9.85 6.85
C ALA A 50 8.22 10.52 6.86
N MET A 51 9.03 10.29 5.82
CA MET A 51 10.46 10.60 5.83
C MET A 51 10.89 11.69 4.86
N ASN A 52 10.14 11.93 3.78
CA ASN A 52 10.52 12.95 2.82
C ASN A 52 10.04 14.35 3.23
N TRP A 53 10.71 15.34 2.66
CA TRP A 53 10.37 16.74 2.80
C TRP A 53 9.83 17.24 1.45
N THR A 54 8.74 18.00 1.51
CA THR A 54 8.11 18.64 0.35
C THR A 54 8.07 20.15 0.58
N GLU A 55 8.28 20.91 -0.49
CA GLU A 55 8.10 22.36 -0.49
C GLU A 55 6.66 22.69 -0.90
N PHE A 56 5.92 23.33 -0.01
CA PHE A 56 4.58 23.82 -0.26
C PHE A 56 4.64 25.30 -0.64
N GLN A 57 3.81 25.71 -1.59
CA GLN A 57 3.79 27.09 -2.09
C GLN A 57 2.37 27.66 -2.13
N GLY A 58 2.28 28.99 -2.18
CA GLY A 58 1.02 29.70 -2.35
C GLY A 58 -0.04 29.37 -1.29
N THR A 59 -1.23 28.99 -1.75
CA THR A 59 -2.40 28.73 -0.89
C THR A 59 -2.21 27.53 0.02
N GLU A 60 -1.48 26.49 -0.41
CA GLU A 60 -1.18 25.31 0.41
C GLU A 60 -0.27 25.67 1.59
N ALA A 61 0.77 26.45 1.32
CA ALA A 61 1.68 26.94 2.35
C ALA A 61 0.96 27.81 3.38
N GLN A 62 0.09 28.72 2.92
CA GLN A 62 -0.74 29.53 3.82
C GLN A 62 -1.66 28.65 4.68
N ARG A 63 -2.34 27.69 4.06
CA ARG A 63 -3.27 26.82 4.77
C ARG A 63 -2.58 25.95 5.83
N LEU A 64 -1.40 25.43 5.53
CA LEU A 64 -0.60 24.68 6.49
C LEU A 64 -0.17 25.55 7.68
N ARG A 65 0.14 26.84 7.47
CA ARG A 65 0.43 27.78 8.56
C ARG A 65 -0.80 28.03 9.44
N GLU A 66 -1.98 28.18 8.83
CA GLU A 66 -3.26 28.30 9.56
C GLU A 66 -3.56 27.06 10.40
N LEU A 67 -3.15 25.88 9.92
CA LEU A 67 -3.24 24.61 10.64
C LEU A 67 -2.13 24.44 11.71
N GLY A 68 -1.25 25.42 11.87
CA GLY A 68 -0.19 25.43 12.89
C GLY A 68 1.06 24.63 12.52
N VAL A 69 1.27 24.32 11.24
CA VAL A 69 2.46 23.60 10.77
C VAL A 69 3.66 24.54 10.68
N ALA A 70 4.73 24.18 11.39
CA ALA A 70 5.99 24.92 11.34
C ALA A 70 6.83 24.48 10.13
N SER A 71 7.51 25.44 9.48
CA SER A 71 8.55 25.13 8.51
C SER A 71 9.78 24.54 9.22
N ALA A 72 10.39 23.53 8.62
CA ALA A 72 11.69 23.03 9.07
C ALA A 72 12.86 23.93 8.67
N VAL A 73 12.69 24.73 7.61
CA VAL A 73 13.65 25.76 7.24
C VAL A 73 13.18 27.11 7.75
N THR A 74 13.88 27.60 8.77
CA THR A 74 13.91 29.02 9.10
C THR A 74 14.73 29.70 8.02
N HIS A 75 14.10 30.11 6.91
CA HIS A 75 14.76 31.05 6.02
C HIS A 75 14.93 32.36 6.81
N VAL A 76 16.12 32.54 7.38
CA VAL A 76 16.64 33.83 7.75
C VAL A 76 16.63 34.65 6.46
N ALA A 77 15.67 35.56 6.34
CA ALA A 77 15.60 36.52 5.27
C ALA A 77 16.79 37.47 5.36
N ASN A 78 17.97 37.02 4.94
CA ASN A 78 19.15 37.84 4.72
C ASN A 78 19.74 37.45 3.36
N GLU A 79 18.91 37.48 2.31
CA GLU A 79 19.44 37.84 1.01
C GLU A 79 19.74 39.34 1.08
N THR A 80 21.02 39.67 1.30
CA THR A 80 21.51 41.03 1.19
C THR A 80 21.48 41.39 -0.29
N THR A 81 20.32 41.77 -0.81
CA THR A 81 20.22 42.42 -2.10
C THR A 81 20.90 43.77 -1.94
N VAL A 82 22.09 43.92 -2.52
CA VAL A 82 22.70 45.24 -2.70
C VAL A 82 21.78 45.99 -3.68
N GLN A 83 20.85 46.77 -3.11
CA GLN A 83 20.02 47.74 -3.82
C GLN A 83 20.95 48.78 -4.46
N LEU A 84 21.28 48.58 -5.73
CA LEU A 84 21.83 49.63 -6.57
C LEU A 84 20.75 50.70 -6.72
N LYS A 85 21.02 51.85 -6.12
CA LYS A 85 20.12 53.00 -6.06
C LYS A 85 19.84 53.56 -7.45
N GLY A 86 18.63 53.33 -7.97
CA GLY A 86 18.10 54.13 -9.06
C GLY A 86 17.06 53.44 -9.93
N GLU A 87 15.83 53.29 -9.44
CA GLU A 87 14.60 53.47 -10.24
C GLU A 87 13.36 53.49 -9.32
N PRO A 88 12.32 54.30 -9.60
CA PRO A 88 11.13 54.37 -8.77
C PRO A 88 10.26 53.13 -8.98
N GLN A 89 10.26 52.27 -7.97
CA GLN A 89 9.45 51.07 -7.86
C GLN A 89 7.95 51.43 -7.89
N PRO A 90 7.13 50.83 -8.78
CA PRO A 90 5.69 50.84 -8.59
C PRO A 90 5.37 50.08 -7.31
N THR A 91 4.54 50.67 -6.45
CA THR A 91 4.03 50.07 -5.22
C THR A 91 3.11 48.89 -5.55
N SER A 92 3.72 47.74 -5.82
CA SER A 92 3.05 46.44 -5.78
C SER A 92 3.14 45.90 -4.35
N PRO A 93 2.04 45.43 -3.75
CA PRO A 93 2.02 45.03 -2.36
C PRO A 93 2.99 43.87 -2.12
N THR A 94 3.89 44.12 -1.17
CA THR A 94 4.84 43.20 -0.58
C THR A 94 4.11 42.04 0.13
N GLU A 95 3.64 41.00 -0.59
CA GLU A 95 2.99 39.84 0.07
C GLU A 95 2.79 38.59 -0.83
N PHE A 96 3.85 38.09 -1.48
CA PHE A 96 3.89 36.68 -1.95
C PHE A 96 4.77 35.83 -1.02
N THR A 97 4.36 35.79 0.24
CA THR A 97 4.07 34.57 1.03
C THR A 97 4.80 33.26 0.67
N ALA A 98 6.12 33.30 0.84
CA ALA A 98 6.99 32.30 1.50
C ALA A 98 6.64 30.79 1.33
N VAL A 99 7.45 30.13 0.51
CA VAL A 99 7.62 28.66 0.48
C VAL A 99 7.68 28.10 1.90
N LEU A 100 6.92 27.04 2.17
CA LEU A 100 6.92 26.33 3.44
C LEU A 100 7.52 24.94 3.20
N GLN A 101 8.70 24.67 3.75
CA GLN A 101 9.28 23.33 3.71
C GLN A 101 8.83 22.54 4.93
N ALA A 102 8.05 21.49 4.69
CA ALA A 102 7.53 20.60 5.73
C ALA A 102 7.60 19.14 5.27
N ARG A 103 7.22 18.20 6.12
CA ARG A 103 7.16 16.79 5.71
C ARG A 103 6.10 16.59 4.63
N SER A 104 6.36 15.70 3.69
CA SER A 104 5.40 15.27 2.64
C SER A 104 4.08 14.73 3.22
N LEU A 105 4.07 14.28 4.48
CA LEU A 105 2.88 14.02 5.28
C LEU A 105 1.78 15.10 5.16
N HIS A 106 2.19 16.35 4.98
CA HIS A 106 1.27 17.48 4.92
C HIS A 106 0.43 17.52 3.64
N GLU A 107 0.79 16.76 2.60
CA GLU A 107 -0.07 16.50 1.44
C GLU A 107 -1.38 15.82 1.87
N LEU A 108 -1.28 14.77 2.70
CA LEU A 108 -2.45 14.11 3.29
C LEU A 108 -3.19 15.02 4.27
N THR A 109 -2.47 15.87 5.00
CA THR A 109 -3.10 16.83 5.92
C THR A 109 -4.01 17.80 5.16
N LEU A 110 -3.54 18.33 4.03
CA LEU A 110 -4.33 19.21 3.17
C LEU A 110 -5.53 18.46 2.57
N GLU A 111 -5.34 17.21 2.14
CA GLU A 111 -6.43 16.41 1.60
C GLU A 111 -7.53 16.14 2.66
N PHE A 112 -7.15 15.84 3.90
CA PHE A 112 -8.13 15.62 4.98
C PHE A 112 -8.78 16.91 5.46
N ASP A 113 -8.05 18.02 5.48
CA ASP A 113 -8.61 19.33 5.77
C ASP A 113 -9.65 19.74 4.71
N ALA A 114 -9.36 19.52 3.44
CA ALA A 114 -10.29 19.76 2.33
C ALA A 114 -11.56 18.90 2.42
N LYS A 115 -11.47 17.71 3.01
CA LYS A 115 -12.61 16.82 3.29
C LYS A 115 -13.34 17.14 4.60
N GLY A 116 -12.93 18.20 5.31
CA GLY A 116 -13.54 18.64 6.56
C GLY A 116 -13.28 17.71 7.75
N MET A 117 -12.22 16.89 7.69
CA MET A 117 -11.92 15.93 8.74
C MET A 117 -11.44 16.64 10.02
N PRO A 118 -11.98 16.30 11.20
CA PRO A 118 -11.49 16.89 12.45
C PRO A 118 -10.06 16.42 12.74
N ARG A 119 -9.16 17.37 13.00
CA ARG A 119 -7.73 17.14 13.28
C ARG A 119 -7.00 16.38 12.14
N PRO A 120 -6.92 16.99 10.94
CA PRO A 120 -6.39 16.34 9.73
C PRO A 120 -4.93 15.86 9.89
N PHE A 121 -4.13 16.57 10.68
CA PHE A 121 -2.74 16.20 10.98
C PHE A 121 -2.59 14.83 11.66
N ILE A 122 -3.50 14.50 12.58
CA ILE A 122 -3.46 13.21 13.30
C ILE A 122 -3.83 12.07 12.34
N ALA A 123 -4.82 12.30 11.49
CA ALA A 123 -5.23 11.34 10.47
C ALA A 123 -4.10 11.06 9.48
N ALA A 124 -3.40 12.11 9.01
CA ALA A 124 -2.24 11.97 8.14
C ALA A 124 -1.17 11.07 8.77
N TRP A 125 -0.75 11.34 10.01
CA TRP A 125 0.22 10.48 10.72
C TRP A 125 -0.25 9.03 10.84
N THR A 126 -1.51 8.84 11.20
CA THR A 126 -2.09 7.51 11.37
C THR A 126 -2.00 6.72 10.07
N ILE A 127 -2.35 7.35 8.95
CA ILE A 127 -2.34 6.72 7.63
C ILE A 127 -0.92 6.40 7.18
N SER A 128 0.02 7.35 7.28
CA SER A 128 1.41 7.09 6.89
C SER A 128 2.07 5.98 7.72
N VAL A 129 1.77 5.90 9.02
CA VAL A 129 2.24 4.80 9.87
C VAL A 129 1.60 3.47 9.48
N ILE A 130 0.29 3.45 9.20
CA ILE A 130 -0.43 2.25 8.75
C ILE A 130 0.09 1.77 7.40
N GLU A 131 0.37 2.66 6.45
CA GLU A 131 0.94 2.31 5.14
C GLU A 131 2.32 1.68 5.28
N LEU A 132 3.19 2.31 6.07
CA LEU A 132 4.56 1.85 6.29
C LEU A 132 4.58 0.52 7.05
N LEU A 133 3.90 0.46 8.19
CA LEU A 133 3.89 -0.73 9.04
C LEU A 133 3.11 -1.88 8.39
N GLY A 134 1.95 -1.57 7.78
CA GLY A 134 1.11 -2.54 7.11
C GLY A 134 1.81 -3.17 5.91
N GLY A 135 2.47 -2.36 5.08
CA GLY A 135 3.28 -2.85 3.96
C GLY A 135 4.41 -3.77 4.42
N ALA A 136 5.17 -3.36 5.44
CA ALA A 136 6.27 -4.15 5.99
C ALA A 136 5.78 -5.46 6.64
N MET A 137 4.70 -5.42 7.44
CA MET A 137 4.13 -6.59 8.08
C MET A 137 3.56 -7.58 7.07
N LEU A 138 2.96 -7.11 5.96
CA LEU A 138 2.52 -7.96 4.85
C LEU A 138 3.69 -8.68 4.18
N LEU A 139 4.80 -7.98 3.91
CA LEU A 139 5.98 -8.59 3.29
C LEU A 139 6.56 -9.72 4.15
N ILE A 140 6.73 -9.44 5.44
CA ILE A 140 7.22 -10.44 6.41
C ILE A 140 6.17 -11.57 6.61
N GLY A 141 4.90 -11.26 6.34
CA GLY A 141 3.79 -12.18 6.51
C GLY A 141 3.42 -12.38 7.97
N LEU A 142 3.42 -11.29 8.75
CA LEU A 142 2.95 -11.27 10.14
C LEU A 142 1.51 -10.72 10.17
N PHE A 143 0.57 -11.46 10.76
CA PHE A 143 -0.87 -11.11 10.76
C PHE A 143 -1.42 -10.77 9.37
N SER A 144 -0.94 -11.45 8.32
CA SER A 144 -1.19 -11.04 6.93
C SER A 144 -2.69 -11.00 6.58
N ARG A 145 -3.51 -11.85 7.22
CA ARG A 145 -4.96 -11.86 7.00
C ARG A 145 -5.63 -10.60 7.51
N ILE A 146 -5.21 -10.07 8.66
CA ILE A 146 -5.79 -8.86 9.26
C ILE A 146 -5.44 -7.65 8.38
N TRP A 147 -4.17 -7.51 8.03
CA TRP A 147 -3.72 -6.43 7.15
C TRP A 147 -4.36 -6.50 5.76
N ALA A 148 -4.40 -7.69 5.15
CA ALA A 148 -5.07 -7.87 3.87
C ALA A 148 -6.58 -7.62 3.95
N ALA A 149 -7.25 -7.98 5.04
CA ALA A 149 -8.67 -7.67 5.23
C ALA A 149 -8.92 -6.17 5.32
N GLY A 150 -8.07 -5.42 6.04
CA GLY A 150 -8.14 -3.97 6.09
C GLY A 150 -7.96 -3.31 4.72
N ILE A 151 -6.96 -3.74 3.96
CA ILE A 151 -6.71 -3.25 2.59
C ILE A 151 -7.87 -3.62 1.65
N ALA A 152 -8.38 -4.85 1.71
CA ALA A 152 -9.50 -5.29 0.89
C ALA A 152 -10.76 -4.47 1.21
N PHE A 153 -11.06 -4.28 2.50
CA PHE A 153 -12.17 -3.44 2.93
C PHE A 153 -12.03 -2.01 2.42
N TRP A 154 -10.85 -1.39 2.59
CA TRP A 154 -10.59 -0.04 2.09
C TRP A 154 -10.75 0.06 0.57
N ALA A 155 -10.16 -0.87 -0.18
CA ALA A 155 -10.21 -0.84 -1.64
C ALA A 155 -11.63 -1.05 -2.18
N ILE A 156 -12.39 -1.98 -1.59
CA ILE A 156 -13.80 -2.23 -1.94
C ILE A 156 -14.68 -1.03 -1.55
N ALA A 157 -14.47 -0.46 -0.37
CA ALA A 157 -15.23 0.71 0.08
C ALA A 157 -14.95 1.91 -0.83
N LEU A 158 -13.68 2.17 -1.18
CA LEU A 158 -13.32 3.25 -2.10
C LEU A 158 -13.93 3.02 -3.49
N PHE A 159 -13.89 1.79 -3.99
CA PHE A 159 -14.48 1.43 -5.27
C PHE A 159 -16.00 1.63 -5.27
N GLY A 160 -16.69 1.05 -4.28
CA GLY A 160 -18.15 1.09 -4.16
C GLY A 160 -18.68 2.49 -3.88
N LEU A 161 -18.08 3.23 -2.94
CA LEU A 161 -18.52 4.56 -2.57
C LEU A 161 -18.32 5.57 -3.72
N SER A 162 -17.20 5.47 -4.43
CA SER A 162 -16.95 6.34 -5.59
C SER A 162 -17.84 5.98 -6.78
N GLY A 163 -18.15 4.70 -6.98
CA GLY A 163 -19.11 4.24 -7.98
C GLY A 163 -20.53 4.73 -7.71
N LEU A 164 -20.97 4.68 -6.45
CA LEU A 164 -22.33 5.09 -6.03
C LEU A 164 -22.53 6.61 -6.05
N ILE A 165 -21.52 7.39 -5.69
CA ILE A 165 -21.65 8.85 -5.54
C ILE A 165 -21.30 9.58 -6.85
N GLN A 166 -20.32 9.09 -7.61
CA GLN A 166 -19.76 9.85 -8.73
C GLN A 166 -19.96 9.19 -10.11
N ASN A 167 -20.53 7.98 -10.20
CA ASN A 167 -20.59 7.16 -11.43
C ASN A 167 -19.22 7.01 -12.16
N GLY A 168 -18.11 7.36 -11.49
CA GLY A 168 -16.81 7.58 -12.12
C GLY A 168 -16.05 6.29 -12.35
N LEU A 169 -15.78 5.53 -11.29
CA LEU A 169 -14.83 4.41 -11.38
C LEU A 169 -15.26 3.29 -12.34
N TRP A 170 -16.56 2.98 -12.43
CA TRP A 170 -17.01 1.98 -13.41
C TRP A 170 -16.86 2.47 -14.85
N ASN A 171 -17.05 3.77 -15.08
CA ASN A 171 -16.86 4.41 -16.37
C ASN A 171 -15.35 4.56 -16.70
N ASP A 172 -14.53 4.82 -15.69
CA ASP A 172 -13.08 4.96 -15.81
C ASP A 172 -12.37 3.68 -16.27
N LEU A 173 -13.00 2.51 -16.14
CA LEU A 173 -12.49 1.28 -16.77
C LEU A 173 -12.52 1.35 -18.31
N TRP A 174 -13.47 2.11 -18.84
CA TRP A 174 -13.78 2.19 -20.26
C TRP A 174 -13.44 3.57 -20.86
N THR A 175 -13.06 4.56 -20.04
CA THR A 175 -12.61 5.88 -20.49
C THR A 175 -11.35 5.81 -21.33
N THR A 176 -11.13 6.76 -22.25
CA THR A 176 -9.91 6.88 -23.07
C THR A 176 -8.72 7.44 -22.30
N THR A 177 -8.95 8.08 -21.15
CA THR A 177 -7.89 8.62 -20.30
C THR A 177 -7.13 7.49 -19.60
N ALA A 178 -5.87 7.29 -20.00
CA ALA A 178 -5.03 6.23 -19.46
C ALA A 178 -4.85 6.31 -17.93
N ALA A 179 -4.73 7.51 -17.37
CA ALA A 179 -4.52 7.71 -15.94
C ALA A 179 -5.71 7.22 -15.09
N ALA A 180 -6.94 7.58 -15.46
CA ALA A 180 -8.15 7.18 -14.76
C ALA A 180 -8.41 5.66 -14.87
N ARG A 181 -8.08 5.08 -16.03
CA ARG A 181 -8.15 3.62 -16.22
C ARG A 181 -7.11 2.89 -15.37
N ALA A 182 -5.88 3.40 -15.33
CA ALA A 182 -4.79 2.81 -14.56
C ALA A 182 -5.05 2.85 -13.05
N SER A 183 -5.58 3.96 -12.51
CA SER A 183 -5.92 4.06 -11.09
C SER A 183 -7.04 3.08 -10.70
N THR A 184 -8.06 2.93 -11.54
CA THR A 184 -9.16 1.99 -11.30
C THR A 184 -8.70 0.54 -11.38
N LEU A 185 -7.92 0.17 -12.40
CA LEU A 185 -7.32 -1.17 -12.50
C LEU A 185 -6.37 -1.46 -11.35
N GLY A 186 -5.60 -0.44 -10.91
CA GLY A 186 -4.74 -0.52 -9.72
C GLY A 186 -5.55 -0.85 -8.47
N LEU A 187 -6.66 -0.15 -8.24
CA LEU A 187 -7.55 -0.38 -7.10
C LEU A 187 -8.15 -1.79 -7.12
N LEU A 188 -8.64 -2.26 -8.27
CA LEU A 188 -9.17 -3.62 -8.43
C LEU A 188 -8.09 -4.68 -8.22
N THR A 189 -6.87 -4.42 -8.69
CA THR A 189 -5.72 -5.32 -8.49
C THR A 189 -5.39 -5.43 -7.01
N ILE A 190 -5.31 -4.30 -6.29
CA ILE A 190 -5.10 -4.27 -4.84
C ILE A 190 -6.19 -5.05 -4.11
N ALA A 191 -7.47 -4.80 -4.43
CA ALA A 191 -8.59 -5.52 -3.82
C ALA A 191 -8.50 -7.04 -4.06
N THR A 192 -8.21 -7.45 -5.29
CA THR A 192 -8.12 -8.86 -5.69
C THR A 192 -6.96 -9.58 -4.98
N LEU A 193 -5.77 -8.97 -4.95
CA LEU A 193 -4.61 -9.53 -4.25
C LEU A 193 -4.86 -9.65 -2.74
N ALA A 194 -5.45 -8.61 -2.15
CA ALA A 194 -5.77 -8.59 -0.73
C ALA A 194 -6.80 -9.68 -0.37
N LEU A 195 -7.90 -9.80 -1.12
CA LEU A 195 -8.89 -10.89 -0.94
C LEU A 195 -8.25 -12.28 -1.09
N GLY A 196 -7.35 -12.45 -2.06
CA GLY A 196 -6.61 -13.69 -2.24
C GLY A 196 -5.85 -14.11 -0.97
N ILE A 197 -5.20 -13.15 -0.29
CA ILE A 197 -4.50 -13.40 0.97
C ILE A 197 -5.48 -13.63 2.13
N VAL A 198 -6.61 -12.91 2.18
CA VAL A 198 -7.63 -13.11 3.22
C VAL A 198 -8.14 -14.56 3.21
N PHE A 199 -8.52 -15.07 2.04
CA PHE A 199 -9.11 -16.40 1.93
C PHE A 199 -8.08 -17.53 1.99
N LYS A 200 -6.93 -17.39 1.32
CA LYS A 200 -5.91 -18.44 1.26
C LYS A 200 -4.94 -18.41 2.44
N GLY A 201 -4.70 -17.23 3.02
CA GLY A 201 -3.65 -16.98 4.00
C GLY A 201 -2.30 -16.62 3.38
N ALA A 202 -1.30 -16.48 4.26
CA ALA A 202 0.01 -15.92 3.96
C ALA A 202 0.95 -16.79 3.10
N GLY A 203 0.62 -18.07 2.92
CA GLY A 203 1.48 -19.09 2.30
C GLY A 203 2.62 -19.56 3.22
N SER A 204 3.33 -20.62 2.82
CA SER A 204 4.39 -21.26 3.64
C SER A 204 5.62 -20.37 3.92
N PHE A 205 5.84 -19.33 3.11
CA PHE A 205 6.95 -18.36 3.22
C PHE A 205 6.62 -17.15 4.10
N SER A 206 5.76 -17.31 5.10
CA SER A 206 5.36 -16.24 6.00
C SER A 206 5.78 -16.55 7.43
N LEU A 207 6.02 -15.52 8.25
CA LEU A 207 6.20 -15.73 9.69
C LEU A 207 4.95 -16.33 10.33
N ASP A 208 3.75 -15.98 9.85
CA ASP A 208 2.48 -16.61 10.24
C ASP A 208 2.55 -18.13 10.12
N ALA A 209 2.94 -18.63 8.94
CA ALA A 209 3.10 -20.07 8.73
C ALA A 209 4.24 -20.65 9.58
N MET A 210 5.36 -19.95 9.79
CA MET A 210 6.47 -20.46 10.59
C MET A 210 6.09 -20.62 12.08
N ILE A 211 5.38 -19.64 12.64
CA ILE A 211 4.96 -19.61 14.04
C ILE A 211 3.86 -20.67 14.27
N PHE A 212 2.83 -20.71 13.42
CA PHE A 212 1.70 -21.62 13.62
C PHE A 212 1.99 -23.07 13.19
N ARG A 213 2.92 -23.31 12.25
CA ARG A 213 3.33 -24.69 11.87
C ARG A 213 4.19 -25.35 12.94
N ARG A 214 4.95 -24.58 13.72
CA ARG A 214 5.84 -25.11 14.77
C ARG A 214 5.07 -25.64 15.99
N GLY A 215 3.82 -25.21 16.19
CA GLY A 215 2.95 -25.70 17.26
C GLY A 215 2.33 -27.07 16.98
N ALA A 216 1.98 -27.38 15.74
CA ALA A 216 1.25 -28.60 15.38
C ALA A 216 2.08 -29.91 15.42
N GLY A 217 3.41 -29.82 15.48
CA GLY A 217 4.30 -30.97 15.44
C GLY A 217 4.71 -31.54 16.81
N LYS A 218 4.34 -30.90 17.91
CA LYS A 218 4.83 -31.27 19.25
C LYS A 218 3.89 -32.21 20.03
N ASP A 219 2.65 -32.38 19.58
CA ASP A 219 1.62 -33.12 20.33
C ASP A 219 1.26 -34.49 19.72
N GLY A 220 1.92 -34.92 18.64
CA GLY A 220 1.65 -36.20 17.95
C GLY A 220 2.58 -37.37 18.29
N GLY A 221 3.47 -37.22 19.28
CA GLY A 221 4.48 -38.22 19.64
C GLY A 221 4.10 -39.07 20.86
N GLY A 222 2.93 -39.70 20.85
CA GLY A 222 2.42 -40.52 21.96
C GLY A 222 2.24 -41.99 21.60
N LYS A 223 3.37 -42.69 21.44
CA LYS A 223 3.63 -44.13 21.67
C LYS A 223 2.41 -45.08 21.82
N SER A 224 2.30 -46.04 20.91
CA SER A 224 1.65 -47.34 21.17
C SER A 224 2.45 -48.47 20.52
N ASP A 225 3.66 -48.70 21.03
CA ASP A 225 4.22 -50.06 21.04
C ASP A 225 3.66 -50.75 22.27
N GLY A 226 2.82 -51.78 22.08
CA GLY A 226 2.15 -52.43 23.19
C GLY A 226 1.31 -53.64 22.83
N LYS A 227 2.01 -54.75 22.56
CA LYS A 227 1.59 -56.17 22.58
C LYS A 227 0.72 -56.70 21.44
#